data_AF-A0A7S2F0P6-F1
#
_entry.id   AF-A0A7S2F0P6-F1
#
_cell.length_a   1.000
_cell.length_b   1.000
_cell.length_c   1.000
_cell.angle_alpha   90.00
_cell.angle_beta   90.00
_cell.angle_gamma   90.00
#
_symmetry.space_group_name_H-M   'P 1'
#
loop_
_entity.id
_entity.type
_entity.pdbx_description
1 polymer ?
#
loop_
_entity_poly.entity_id
_entity_poly.type
_entity_poly.pdbx_seq_one_letter_code
_entity_poly.pdbx_strand_id
1 'polypeptide(L)'
;RLFEEVKPLNVRRAIDVGSGSGFLGKFAAVHGPGSDELSMTLVDIDPKAMEYCQKPGFNAAEHGHAGRPVSWSFRAEDAVRLLDADPLYDLILSNPPYIPTLAE
;
A
#
# COMPACT_ATOMS: atom_id res chain seq x y z
N ARG A 1 -14.75 14.07 -23.35
CA ARG A 1 -13.38 13.93 -22.80
C ARG A 1 -13.49 12.86 -21.72
N LEU A 2 -12.75 11.75 -21.84
CA LEU A 2 -12.98 10.51 -21.07
C LEU A 2 -12.58 10.55 -19.58
N PHE A 3 -12.22 11.73 -19.06
CA PHE A 3 -11.88 11.95 -17.66
C PHE A 3 -12.60 13.21 -17.20
N GLU A 4 -13.93 13.14 -17.10
CA GLU A 4 -14.68 14.12 -16.31
C GLU A 4 -14.45 13.80 -14.83
N GLU A 5 -13.90 14.80 -14.13
CA GLU A 5 -13.85 14.99 -12.67
C GLU A 5 -14.07 13.74 -11.81
N VAL A 6 -13.04 12.90 -11.70
CA VAL A 6 -12.93 12.01 -10.54
C VAL A 6 -12.83 12.94 -9.33
N LYS A 7 -13.92 13.05 -8.55
CA LYS A 7 -13.86 13.64 -7.21
C LYS A 7 -12.61 13.07 -6.54
N PRO A 8 -11.69 13.89 -6.02
CA PRO A 8 -10.51 13.35 -5.36
C PRO A 8 -11.01 12.42 -4.25
N LEU A 9 -10.74 11.11 -4.42
CA LEU A 9 -11.05 10.11 -3.42
C LEU A 9 -10.28 10.51 -2.17
N ASN A 10 -11.00 10.79 -1.08
CA ASN A 10 -10.38 11.03 0.21
C ASN A 10 -9.96 9.68 0.81
N VAL A 11 -8.93 9.08 0.22
CA VAL A 11 -8.37 7.80 0.65
C VAL A 11 -7.77 8.00 2.03
N ARG A 12 -8.37 7.43 3.07
CA ARG A 12 -7.86 7.46 4.44
C ARG A 12 -7.21 6.14 4.84
N ARG A 13 -7.64 5.04 4.23
CA ARG A 13 -7.11 3.70 4.48
C ARG A 13 -6.72 3.05 3.17
N ALA A 14 -5.45 2.68 3.06
CA ALA A 14 -4.91 2.00 1.91
C ALA A 14 -4.15 0.73 2.33
N ILE A 15 -4.15 -0.26 1.43
CA ILE A 15 -3.42 -1.51 1.60
C ILE A 15 -2.64 -1.84 0.34
N ASP A 16 -1.38 -2.25 0.49
CA ASP A 16 -0.53 -2.80 -0.57
C ASP A 16 -0.44 -4.33 -0.41
N VAL A 17 -1.14 -5.05 -1.28
CA VAL A 17 -1.31 -6.50 -1.24
C VAL A 17 -0.21 -7.19 -2.02
N GLY A 18 0.53 -8.09 -1.34
CA GLY A 18 1.73 -8.69 -1.91
C GLY A 18 2.81 -7.62 -2.07
N SER A 19 2.98 -6.81 -1.02
CA SER A 19 3.76 -5.57 -1.06
C SER A 19 5.23 -5.78 -1.41
N GLY A 20 5.79 -6.97 -1.22
CA GLY A 20 7.19 -7.28 -1.48
C GLY A 20 8.11 -6.31 -0.74
N SER A 21 8.78 -5.43 -1.48
CA SER A 21 9.65 -4.40 -0.89
C SER A 21 8.90 -3.20 -0.30
N GLY A 22 7.58 -3.12 -0.45
CA GLY A 22 6.73 -2.01 -0.01
C GLY A 22 6.76 -0.78 -0.92
N PHE A 23 7.30 -0.90 -2.14
CA PHE A 23 7.51 0.24 -3.03
C PHE A 23 6.21 0.96 -3.41
N LEU A 24 5.17 0.21 -3.81
CA LEU A 24 3.90 0.81 -4.23
C LEU A 24 3.21 1.53 -3.07
N GLY A 25 3.06 0.86 -1.92
CA GLY A 25 2.49 1.48 -0.73
C GLY A 25 3.26 2.73 -0.30
N LYS A 26 4.60 2.71 -0.36
CA LYS A 26 5.41 3.90 -0.05
C LYS A 26 5.27 5.02 -1.05
N PHE A 27 5.27 4.71 -2.33
CA PHE A 27 5.04 5.71 -3.36
C PHE A 27 3.66 6.37 -3.19
N ALA A 28 2.62 5.57 -2.97
CA ALA A 28 1.27 6.05 -2.73
C ALA A 28 1.17 6.88 -1.45
N ALA A 29 1.83 6.48 -0.36
CA ALA A 29 1.79 7.22 0.89
C ALA A 29 2.51 8.57 0.80
N VAL A 30 3.64 8.63 0.09
CA VAL A 30 4.43 9.87 -0.04
C VAL A 30 3.78 10.87 -1.00
N HIS A 31 3.20 10.39 -2.09
CA HIS A 31 2.65 11.25 -3.15
C HIS A 31 1.13 11.38 -3.13
N GLY A 32 0.44 10.64 -2.26
CA GLY A 32 -1.00 10.64 -2.14
C GLY A 32 -1.55 12.02 -1.76
N PRO A 33 -2.58 12.53 -2.47
CA PRO A 33 -3.22 13.79 -2.12
C PRO A 33 -4.05 13.64 -0.83
N GLY A 34 -4.32 14.74 -0.13
CA GLY A 34 -5.20 14.77 1.04
C GLY A 34 -4.60 15.55 2.22
N SER A 35 -5.48 15.95 3.14
CA SER A 35 -5.11 16.67 4.37
C SER A 35 -5.28 15.83 5.63
N ASP A 36 -6.15 14.82 5.60
CA ASP A 36 -6.35 13.88 6.70
C ASP A 36 -5.21 12.86 6.76
N GLU A 37 -5.00 12.20 7.89
CA GLU A 37 -4.03 11.10 7.99
C GLU A 37 -4.35 9.98 6.97
N LEU A 38 -3.31 9.41 6.38
CA LEU A 38 -3.39 8.17 5.60
C LEU A 38 -2.86 7.00 6.45
N SER A 39 -3.69 5.99 6.66
CA SER A 39 -3.26 4.71 7.21
C SER A 39 -2.88 3.75 6.07
N MET A 40 -1.59 3.44 5.95
CA MET A 40 -1.03 2.54 4.93
C MET A 40 -0.70 1.18 5.56
N THR A 41 -1.34 0.12 5.08
CA THR A 41 -1.01 -1.27 5.44
C THR A 41 -0.15 -1.90 4.34
N LEU A 42 1.06 -2.35 4.67
CA LEU A 42 1.85 -3.22 3.80
C LEU A 42 1.64 -4.66 4.26
N VAL A 43 1.14 -5.52 3.38
CA VAL A 43 0.94 -6.94 3.69
C VAL A 43 1.67 -7.80 2.66
N ASP A 44 2.38 -8.80 3.15
CA ASP A 44 2.95 -9.85 2.32
C ASP A 44 2.94 -11.17 3.09
N ILE A 45 2.77 -12.27 2.38
CA ILE A 45 2.80 -13.61 2.98
C ILE A 45 4.25 -14.06 3.27
N ASP A 46 5.24 -13.50 2.55
CA ASP A 46 6.66 -13.75 2.82
C ASP A 46 7.13 -12.91 4.02
N PRO A 47 7.47 -13.52 5.18
CA PRO A 47 7.95 -12.77 6.33
C PRO A 47 9.26 -12.00 6.03
N LYS A 48 10.08 -12.44 5.08
CA LYS A 48 11.32 -11.72 4.71
C LYS A 48 11.04 -10.39 4.01
N ALA A 49 9.95 -10.31 3.25
CA ALA A 49 9.48 -9.06 2.66
C ALA A 49 9.10 -8.05 3.76
N MET A 50 8.39 -8.50 4.79
CA MET A 50 8.05 -7.66 5.93
C MET A 50 9.25 -7.23 6.76
N GLU A 51 10.21 -8.13 6.99
CA GLU A 51 11.49 -7.77 7.60
C GLU A 51 12.22 -6.68 6.80
N TYR A 52 12.17 -6.73 5.46
CA TYR A 52 12.77 -5.70 4.62
C TYR A 52 12.08 -4.34 4.78
N CYS A 53 10.75 -4.30 4.73
CA CYS A 53 9.97 -3.07 4.89
C CYS A 53 10.18 -2.37 6.25
N GLN A 54 10.64 -3.09 7.26
CA GLN A 54 10.93 -2.54 8.59
C GLN A 54 12.39 -2.10 8.77
N LYS A 55 13.27 -2.33 7.77
CA LYS A 55 14.68 -1.92 7.86
C LYS A 55 14.82 -0.39 7.79
N PRO A 56 15.88 0.18 8.40
CA PRO A 56 16.17 1.62 8.30
C PRO A 56 16.24 2.14 6.85
N GLY A 57 16.67 1.31 5.90
CA GLY A 57 16.74 1.67 4.48
C GLY A 57 15.40 1.80 3.75
N PHE A 58 14.31 1.25 4.29
CA PHE A 58 12.98 1.40 3.68
C PHE A 58 12.48 2.85 3.74
N ASN A 59 12.88 3.62 4.77
CA ASN A 59 12.57 5.04 4.93
C ASN A 59 11.05 5.33 4.76
N ALA A 60 10.23 4.70 5.59
CA ALA A 60 8.80 4.96 5.68
C ALA A 60 8.57 6.35 6.26
N ALA A 61 8.24 7.33 5.43
CA ALA A 61 8.04 8.69 5.89
C ALA A 61 6.73 8.79 6.69
N GLU A 62 6.77 9.48 7.83
CA GLU A 62 5.58 9.80 8.63
C GLU A 62 4.75 10.93 8.01
N HIS A 63 5.31 11.62 7.01
CA HIS A 63 4.65 12.69 6.28
C HIS A 63 4.92 12.53 4.78
N GLY A 64 3.87 12.65 3.97
CA GLY A 64 4.00 12.74 2.53
C GLY A 64 4.62 14.06 2.07
N HIS A 65 4.92 14.16 0.79
CA HIS A 65 5.62 15.32 0.21
C HIS A 65 4.85 16.64 0.39
N ALA A 66 3.52 16.58 0.42
CA ALA A 66 2.65 17.71 0.68
C ALA A 66 2.33 17.93 2.18
N GLY A 67 3.02 17.23 3.09
CA GLY A 67 2.83 17.34 4.54
C GLY A 67 1.69 16.49 5.11
N ARG A 68 1.08 15.62 4.29
CA ARG A 68 0.02 14.71 4.73
C ARG A 68 0.56 13.69 5.74
N PRO A 69 0.01 13.56 6.96
CA PRO A 69 0.45 12.54 7.92
C PRO A 69 0.19 11.12 7.40
N VAL A 70 1.12 10.20 7.68
CA VAL A 70 1.04 8.79 7.28
C VAL A 70 1.32 7.89 8.48
N SER A 71 0.41 6.98 8.79
CA SER A 71 0.60 5.89 9.73
C SER A 71 0.81 4.57 8.98
N TRP A 72 1.69 3.72 9.51
CA TRP A 72 2.13 2.49 8.85
C TRP A 72 1.78 1.24 9.64
N SER A 73 1.24 0.23 8.97
CA SER A 73 1.08 -1.12 9.50
C SER A 73 1.80 -2.11 8.59
N PHE A 74 2.59 -3.01 9.18
CA PHE A 74 3.34 -4.05 8.46
C PHE A 74 2.83 -5.42 8.90
N ARG A 75 2.39 -6.25 7.96
CA ARG A 75 1.65 -7.49 8.25
C ARG A 75 2.22 -8.67 7.46
N ALA A 76 2.78 -9.65 8.17
CA ALA A 76 3.31 -10.89 7.59
C ALA A 76 2.21 -11.98 7.61
N GLU A 77 1.22 -11.87 6.72
CA GLU A 77 0.07 -12.78 6.71
C GLU A 77 -0.63 -12.85 5.35
N ASP A 78 -1.65 -13.70 5.27
CA ASP A 78 -2.52 -13.83 4.10
C ASP A 78 -3.43 -12.59 3.96
N ALA A 79 -3.17 -11.79 2.93
CA ALA A 79 -3.92 -10.58 2.64
C ALA A 79 -5.42 -10.82 2.36
N VAL A 80 -5.78 -11.99 1.81
CA VAL A 80 -7.20 -12.31 1.54
C VAL A 80 -7.95 -12.44 2.86
N ARG A 81 -7.36 -13.17 3.83
CA ARG A 81 -7.95 -13.30 5.18
C ARG A 81 -8.02 -11.97 5.91
N LEU A 82 -7.01 -11.12 5.74
CA LEU A 82 -6.98 -9.79 6.33
C LEU A 82 -8.12 -8.91 5.78
N LEU A 83 -8.33 -8.92 4.46
CA LEU A 83 -9.40 -8.18 3.80
C LEU A 83 -10.80 -8.71 4.16
N ASP A 84 -10.95 -10.03 4.29
CA ASP A 84 -12.21 -10.63 4.75
C ASP A 84 -12.56 -10.22 6.19
N ALA A 85 -11.56 -10.03 7.04
CA ALA A 85 -11.75 -9.60 8.43
C ALA A 85 -11.97 -8.07 8.57
N ASP A 86 -11.44 -7.26 7.64
CA ASP A 86 -11.54 -5.81 7.62
C ASP A 86 -11.74 -5.27 6.20
N PRO A 87 -13.00 -5.17 5.73
CA PRO A 87 -13.31 -4.77 4.35
C PRO A 87 -13.26 -3.25 4.11
N LEU A 88 -12.80 -2.46 5.08
CA LEU A 88 -12.96 -0.99 5.09
C LEU A 88 -11.76 -0.22 4.51
N TYR A 89 -11.06 -0.80 3.52
CA TYR A 89 -10.00 -0.09 2.80
C TYR A 89 -10.58 0.73 1.65
N ASP A 90 -10.18 2.00 1.54
CA ASP A 90 -10.61 2.91 0.47
C ASP A 90 -9.83 2.67 -0.83
N LEU A 91 -8.62 2.11 -0.71
CA LEU A 91 -7.70 1.86 -1.81
C LEU A 91 -6.95 0.54 -1.60
N ILE A 92 -7.02 -0.35 -2.59
CA ILE A 92 -6.21 -1.57 -2.67
C ILE A 92 -5.18 -1.37 -3.79
N LEU A 93 -3.91 -1.48 -3.43
CA LEU A 93 -2.76 -1.48 -4.33
C LEU A 93 -2.24 -2.91 -4.42
N SER A 94 -1.76 -3.31 -5.60
CA SER A 94 -1.05 -4.58 -5.73
C SER A 94 -0.21 -4.60 -7.00
N ASN A 95 0.93 -5.27 -6.93
CA ASN A 95 1.66 -5.78 -8.08
C ASN A 95 1.76 -7.30 -7.92
N PRO A 96 0.69 -8.06 -8.26
CA PRO A 96 0.63 -9.48 -7.97
C PRO A 96 1.69 -10.26 -8.77
N PRO A 97 2.05 -11.48 -8.33
CA PRO A 97 2.98 -12.31 -9.08
C PRO A 97 2.45 -12.58 -10.49
N TYR A 98 3.30 -12.35 -11.49
CA TYR A 98 2.98 -12.66 -12.87
C TYR A 98 3.00 -14.16 -13.09
N ILE A 99 1.96 -14.70 -13.74
CA ILE A 99 1.97 -16.09 -14.20
C ILE A 99 3.03 -16.18 -15.30
N PRO A 100 4.01 -17.10 -15.20
CA PRO A 100 4.95 -17.31 -16.30
C PRO A 100 4.15 -17.62 -17.57
N THR A 101 4.36 -16.83 -18.62
CA THR A 101 4.00 -17.28 -19.97
C THR A 101 4.81 -18.54 -20.22
N LEU A 102 4.15 -19.63 -20.61
CA LEU A 102 4.82 -20.87 -21.03
C LEU A 102 5.97 -20.47 -21.95
N ALA A 103 7.21 -20.73 -21.52
CA ALA A 103 8.36 -20.55 -22.39
C ALA A 103 8.17 -21.49 -23.60
N GLU A 104 8.32 -20.95 -24.81
CA GLU A 104 8.63 -21.77 -25.98
C GLU A 104 9.93 -22.54 -25.77
#